data_AF-A0A0F5YH10-F1
#
_entry.id   AF-A0A0F5YH10-F1
#
_cell.length_a   1.000
_cell.length_b   1.000
_cell.length_c   1.000
_cell.angle_alpha   90.00
_cell.angle_beta   90.00
_cell.angle_gamma   90.00
#
_symmetry.space_group_name_H-M   'P 1'
#
loop_
_entity.id
_entity.type
_entity.pdbx_description
1 polymer ?
#
loop_
_entity_poly.entity_id
_entity_poly.type
_entity_poly.pdbx_seq_one_letter_code
_entity_poly.pdbx_strand_id
1 'polypeptide(L)'
;MQSKQKVTLYIPPQLHRKLKIKAAVESEPMSSLAEKAIIFYLNNPEVVDELEASHGQTHRVYSCPECANSVVIRDGELVSLRNQPSILTEDQLDLQQVQQVDTPPAQQGEEKLVPC
;
A
#
# COMPACT_ATOMS: atom_id res chain seq x y z
N MET A 1 -37.80 4.12 -11.40
CA MET A 1 -37.67 4.00 -9.94
C MET A 1 -36.66 2.91 -9.65
N GLN A 2 -35.43 3.26 -9.25
CA GLN A 2 -34.47 2.26 -8.77
C GLN A 2 -34.99 1.69 -7.44
N SER A 3 -35.02 0.36 -7.32
CA SER A 3 -35.43 -0.31 -6.10
C SER A 3 -34.42 0.00 -4.99
N LYS A 4 -34.89 0.63 -3.91
CA LYS A 4 -34.06 0.90 -2.73
C LYS A 4 -34.03 -0.35 -1.85
N GLN A 5 -32.83 -0.86 -1.57
CA GLN A 5 -32.61 -1.95 -0.62
C GLN A 5 -32.09 -1.37 0.71
N LYS A 6 -32.68 -1.79 1.83
CA LYS A 6 -32.19 -1.42 3.16
C LYS A 6 -31.01 -2.32 3.53
N VAL A 7 -29.88 -1.72 3.89
CA VAL A 7 -28.65 -2.41 4.32
C VAL A 7 -28.19 -1.82 5.66
N THR A 8 -27.61 -2.65 6.51
CA THR A 8 -26.99 -2.23 7.78
C THR A 8 -25.47 -2.22 7.62
N LEU A 9 -24.83 -1.10 7.93
CA LEU A 9 -23.38 -0.93 7.88
C LEU A 9 -22.83 -0.72 9.29
N TYR A 10 -21.72 -1.37 9.62
CA TYR A 10 -20.96 -1.09 10.83
C TYR A 10 -19.87 -0.07 10.50
N ILE A 11 -19.91 1.09 11.14
CA ILE A 11 -18.93 2.15 10.97
C ILE A 11 -18.46 2.68 12.33
N PRO A 12 -17.22 3.17 12.46
CA PRO A 12 -16.72 3.75 13.69
C PRO A 12 -17.61 4.88 14.20
N PRO A 13 -17.78 5.05 15.53
CA PRO A 13 -18.68 6.06 16.09
C PRO A 13 -18.31 7.49 15.69
N GLN A 14 -17.00 7.75 15.52
CA GLN A 14 -16.51 9.04 15.03
C GLN A 14 -16.96 9.31 13.58
N LEU A 15 -16.90 8.29 12.72
CA LEU A 15 -17.33 8.41 11.32
C LEU A 15 -18.85 8.57 11.23
N HIS A 16 -19.61 7.79 12.01
CA HIS A 16 -21.07 7.94 12.09
C HIS A 16 -21.48 9.36 12.52
N ARG A 17 -20.79 9.95 13.51
CA ARG A 17 -21.03 11.34 13.93
C ARG A 17 -20.76 12.34 12.81
N LYS A 18 -19.63 12.20 12.10
CA LYS A 18 -19.29 13.08 10.96
C LYS A 18 -20.33 12.97 9.85
N LEU A 19 -20.75 11.75 9.50
CA LEU A 19 -21.78 11.51 8.49
C LEU A 19 -23.11 12.17 8.87
N LYS A 20 -23.54 12.03 10.13
CA LYS A 20 -24.77 12.64 10.63
C LYS A 20 -24.73 14.17 10.55
N ILE A 21 -23.60 14.77 10.92
CA ILE A 21 -23.42 16.23 10.82
C ILE A 21 -23.48 16.67 9.35
N LYS A 22 -22.75 15.99 8.46
CA LYS A 22 -22.72 16.32 7.03
C LYS A 22 -24.11 16.22 6.39
N ALA A 23 -24.85 15.17 6.70
CA ALA A 23 -26.23 14.99 6.26
C ALA A 23 -27.14 16.16 6.69
N ALA A 24 -27.00 16.61 7.95
CA ALA A 24 -27.76 17.74 8.47
C ALA A 24 -27.39 19.06 7.79
N VAL A 25 -26.09 19.30 7.54
CA VAL A 25 -25.60 20.52 6.88
C VAL A 25 -26.04 20.58 5.41
N GLU A 26 -25.95 19.47 4.69
CA GLU A 26 -26.29 19.38 3.27
C GLU A 26 -27.78 19.17 3.01
N SER A 27 -28.59 19.03 4.07
CA SER A 27 -30.03 18.71 3.98
C SER A 27 -30.32 17.46 3.13
N GLU A 28 -29.39 16.50 3.12
CA GLU A 28 -29.51 15.23 2.41
C GLU A 28 -29.62 14.05 3.39
N PRO A 29 -30.34 12.97 3.04
CA PRO A 29 -30.39 11.78 3.88
C PRO A 29 -29.01 11.10 3.93
N MET A 30 -28.64 10.54 5.08
CA MET A 30 -27.35 9.84 5.25
C MET A 30 -27.13 8.73 4.21
N SER A 31 -28.20 8.07 3.77
CA SER A 31 -28.14 7.03 2.73
C SER A 31 -27.65 7.57 1.38
N SER A 32 -28.01 8.80 1.01
CA SER A 32 -27.57 9.42 -0.24
C SER A 32 -26.09 9.80 -0.17
N LEU A 33 -25.62 10.28 0.98
CA LEU A 33 -24.19 10.51 1.19
C LEU A 33 -23.39 9.21 1.17
N ALA A 34 -23.91 8.14 1.79
CA ALA A 34 -23.28 6.83 1.76
C ALA A 34 -23.23 6.26 0.33
N GLU A 35 -24.33 6.38 -0.43
CA GLU A 35 -24.39 5.98 -1.84
C GLU A 35 -23.36 6.72 -2.69
N LYS A 36 -23.29 8.05 -2.58
CA LYS A 36 -22.26 8.86 -3.28
C LYS A 36 -20.84 8.40 -2.93
N ALA A 37 -20.57 8.12 -1.67
CA ALA A 37 -19.25 7.65 -1.23
C ALA A 37 -18.91 6.26 -1.78
N ILE A 38 -19.87 5.33 -1.79
CA ILE A 38 -19.69 3.98 -2.35
C ILE A 38 -19.46 4.06 -3.87
N ILE A 39 -20.25 4.85 -4.58
CA ILE A 39 -20.07 5.06 -6.03
C ILE A 39 -18.69 5.66 -6.31
N PHE A 40 -18.27 6.66 -5.52
CA PHE A 40 -16.94 7.25 -5.66
C PHE A 40 -15.84 6.22 -5.48
N TYR A 41 -15.91 5.39 -4.44
CA TYR A 41 -14.93 4.33 -4.18
C TYR A 41 -14.86 3.33 -5.34
N LEU A 42 -16.01 2.87 -5.85
CA LEU A 42 -16.06 1.89 -6.93
C LEU A 42 -15.56 2.44 -8.27
N ASN A 43 -15.77 3.74 -8.52
CA ASN A 43 -15.37 4.37 -9.78
C ASN A 43 -13.92 4.87 -9.78
N ASN A 44 -13.29 5.00 -8.60
CA ASN A 44 -11.94 5.55 -8.46
C ASN A 44 -11.09 4.70 -7.49
N PRO A 45 -10.99 3.37 -7.69
CA PRO A 45 -10.24 2.50 -6.77
C PRO A 45 -8.77 2.92 -6.68
N GLU A 46 -8.16 3.33 -7.79
CA GLU A 46 -6.77 3.77 -7.82
C GLU A 46 -6.49 4.99 -6.91
N VAL A 47 -7.43 5.93 -6.80
CA VAL A 47 -7.27 7.12 -5.96
C VAL A 47 -7.33 6.76 -4.48
N VAL A 48 -8.15 5.77 -4.13
CA VAL A 48 -8.29 5.30 -2.75
C VAL A 48 -7.13 4.41 -2.35
N ASP A 49 -6.70 3.50 -3.23
CA ASP A 49 -5.54 2.63 -3.01
C ASP A 49 -4.26 3.45 -2.81
N GLU A 50 -4.06 4.55 -3.53
CA GLU A 50 -2.91 5.44 -3.32
C GLU A 50 -2.89 6.10 -1.93
N LEU A 51 -4.06 6.37 -1.35
CA LEU A 51 -4.19 6.90 0.01
C LEU A 51 -3.97 5.81 1.08
N GLU A 52 -4.39 4.58 0.83
CA GLU A 52 -4.21 3.45 1.75
C GLU A 52 -2.79 2.85 1.68
N ALA A 53 -2.12 2.95 0.53
CA ALA A 53 -0.76 2.47 0.28
C ALA A 53 0.34 3.36 0.89
N SER A 54 0.13 3.83 2.13
CA SER A 54 1.20 4.43 2.96
C SER A 54 2.40 3.48 3.16
N HIS A 55 2.22 2.18 2.90
CA HIS A 55 3.26 1.17 2.91
C HIS A 55 3.41 0.53 1.51
N GLY A 56 4.65 0.45 1.00
CA GLY A 56 4.96 -0.22 -0.28
C GLY A 56 5.21 0.70 -1.48
N GLN A 57 4.97 2.02 -1.37
CA GLN A 57 5.22 2.99 -2.45
C GLN A 57 6.68 3.44 -2.56
N THR A 58 7.56 3.04 -1.63
CA THR A 58 8.97 3.46 -1.56
C THR A 58 9.79 3.13 -2.82
N HIS A 59 9.32 2.18 -3.63
CA HIS A 59 9.98 1.75 -4.86
C HIS A 59 9.17 2.04 -6.13
N ARG A 60 8.11 2.87 -6.08
CA ARG A 60 7.36 3.23 -7.28
C ARG A 60 8.23 4.10 -8.19
N VAL A 61 8.45 3.62 -9.41
CA VAL A 61 9.19 4.33 -10.44
C VAL A 61 8.21 5.12 -11.32
N TYR A 62 8.48 6.40 -11.46
CA TYR A 62 7.74 7.33 -12.29
C TYR A 62 8.58 7.72 -13.51
N SER A 63 7.92 8.11 -14.60
CA SER A 63 8.60 8.71 -15.76
C SER A 63 8.51 10.22 -15.65
N CYS A 64 9.66 10.91 -15.61
CA CYS A 64 9.69 12.37 -15.62
C CYS A 64 9.21 12.90 -16.99
N PRO A 65 8.17 13.75 -17.06
CA PRO A 65 7.66 14.27 -18.33
C PRO A 65 8.62 15.23 -19.04
N GLU A 66 9.58 15.82 -18.33
CA GLU A 66 10.52 16.80 -18.89
C GLU A 66 11.77 16.14 -19.50
N CYS A 67 12.21 15.01 -18.96
CA CYS A 67 13.45 14.36 -19.39
C CYS A 67 13.32 12.85 -19.69
N ALA A 68 12.11 12.30 -19.65
CA ALA A 68 11.79 10.88 -19.87
C ALA A 68 12.56 9.88 -18.98
N ASN A 69 13.22 10.36 -17.92
CA ASN A 69 14.00 9.53 -17.02
C ASN A 69 13.12 8.86 -15.96
N SER A 70 13.51 7.66 -15.54
CA SER A 70 12.96 6.98 -14.37
C SER A 70 13.34 7.71 -13.08
N VAL A 71 12.35 8.08 -12.28
CA VAL A 71 12.47 8.81 -11.01
C VAL A 71 11.70 8.08 -9.91
N VAL A 72 12.17 8.18 -8.67
CA VAL A 72 11.44 7.71 -7.47
C VAL A 72 11.22 8.87 -6.52
N ILE A 73 10.17 8.80 -5.70
CA ILE A 73 9.91 9.78 -4.65
C ILE A 73 10.52 9.24 -3.35
N ARG A 74 11.52 9.94 -2.80
CA ARG A 74 12.14 9.65 -1.49
C ARG A 74 12.10 10.91 -0.64
N ASP A 75 11.56 10.81 0.57
CA ASP A 75 11.44 11.94 1.51
C ASP A 75 10.75 13.20 0.92
N GLY A 76 9.85 13.00 -0.06
CA GLY A 76 9.13 14.08 -0.74
C GLY A 76 9.89 14.72 -1.90
N GLU A 77 11.10 14.26 -2.23
CA GLU A 77 11.89 14.74 -3.36
C GLU A 77 11.97 13.72 -4.50
N LEU A 78 12.05 14.21 -5.74
CA LEU A 78 12.22 13.40 -6.94
C LEU A 78 13.71 13.05 -7.13
N VAL A 79 14.05 11.77 -6.98
CA VAL A 79 15.42 11.27 -7.14
C VAL A 79 15.53 10.44 -8.42
N SER A 80 16.43 10.83 -9.33
CA SER A 80 16.64 10.12 -10.60
C SER A 80 17.35 8.79 -10.40
N LEU A 81 16.87 7.75 -11.09
CA LEU A 81 17.50 6.42 -11.13
C LEU A 81 18.56 6.28 -12.24
N ARG A 82 18.82 7.32 -13.03
CA ARG A 82 19.68 7.26 -14.23
C ARG A 82 21.12 6.80 -13.95
N ASN A 83 21.63 7.12 -12.76
CA ASN A 83 23.02 6.85 -12.39
C ASN A 83 23.15 5.75 -11.32
N GLN A 84 22.12 4.92 -11.12
CA GLN A 84 22.26 3.77 -10.23
C GLN A 84 22.99 2.63 -10.95
N PRO A 85 24.02 2.02 -10.33
CA PRO A 85 24.62 0.81 -10.88
C PRO A 85 23.57 -0.29 -10.85
N SER A 86 22.99 -0.60 -12.00
CA SER A 86 21.97 -1.64 -12.15
C SER A 86 22.55 -3.06 -12.07
N ILE A 87 23.88 -3.17 -12.06
CA ILE A 87 24.62 -4.41 -12.02
C ILE A 87 25.69 -4.22 -10.94
N LEU A 88 25.56 -4.92 -9.82
CA LEU A 88 26.73 -5.27 -9.04
C LEU A 88 27.47 -6.29 -9.90
N THR A 89 28.56 -5.87 -10.55
CA THR A 89 29.51 -6.82 -11.14
C THR A 89 29.92 -7.77 -10.02
N GLU A 90 29.78 -9.06 -10.27
CA GLU A 90 30.02 -10.15 -9.32
C GLU A 90 31.41 -10.02 -8.66
N ASP A 91 32.34 -9.33 -9.33
CA ASP A 91 33.68 -8.98 -8.90
C ASP A 91 33.79 -8.02 -7.70
N GLN A 92 32.69 -7.37 -7.25
CA GLN A 92 32.68 -6.48 -6.09
C GLN A 92 31.91 -7.04 -4.87
N LEU A 93 31.37 -8.25 -4.99
CA LEU A 93 30.91 -8.97 -3.81
C LEU A 93 32.13 -9.68 -3.21
N ASP A 94 32.90 -8.97 -2.38
CA ASP A 94 33.83 -9.60 -1.44
C ASP A 94 32.98 -10.43 -0.46
N LEU A 95 32.59 -11.62 -0.90
CA LEU A 95 32.17 -12.72 -0.05
C LEU A 95 33.42 -13.14 0.72
N GLN A 96 33.80 -12.34 1.72
CA GLN A 96 34.73 -12.79 2.75
C GLN A 96 34.17 -14.11 3.25
N GLN A 97 34.92 -15.15 2.88
CA GLN A 97 34.66 -16.56 3.09
C GLN A 97 33.78 -16.77 4.31
N VAL A 98 32.58 -17.31 4.09
CA VAL A 98 31.80 -17.93 5.16
C VAL A 98 32.77 -18.87 5.86
N GLN A 99 33.26 -18.47 7.04
CA GLN A 99 34.01 -19.35 7.92
C GLN A 99 33.14 -20.58 8.06
N GLN A 100 33.68 -21.72 7.67
CA GLN A 100 33.08 -23.01 7.93
C GLN A 100 32.78 -23.05 9.43
N VAL A 101 31.50 -22.85 9.77
CA VAL A 101 31.04 -23.04 11.13
C VAL A 101 31.11 -24.54 11.33
N ASP A 102 32.07 -24.96 12.15
CA ASP A 102 32.18 -26.33 12.64
C ASP A 102 30.80 -26.79 13.09
N THR A 103 30.23 -27.76 12.38
CA THR A 103 29.01 -28.47 12.78
C THR A 103 29.21 -29.08 14.16
N PRO A 104 28.45 -28.68 15.19
CA PRO A 104 28.31 -29.48 16.39
C PRO A 104 27.42 -30.69 16.08
N PRO A 105 27.57 -31.82 16.78
CA PRO A 105 26.86 -33.05 16.47
C PRO A 105 25.35 -32.88 16.63
N ALA A 106 24.62 -33.52 15.72
CA ALA A 106 23.17 -33.57 15.65
C ALA A 106 22.54 -33.90 17.02
N GLN A 107 21.77 -32.97 17.57
CA GLN A 107 20.71 -33.28 18.52
C GLN A 107 19.38 -33.18 17.78
N GLN A 108 18.77 -34.35 17.55
CA GLN A 108 17.45 -34.49 16.96
C GLN A 108 16.40 -33.89 17.91
N GLY A 109 15.96 -32.67 17.61
CA GLY A 109 14.73 -32.09 18.14
C GLY A 109 13.76 -31.90 16.98
N GLU A 110 12.76 -32.78 16.87
CA GLU A 110 11.73 -32.71 15.83
C GLU A 110 10.78 -31.54 16.12
N GLU A 111 10.98 -30.40 15.47
CA GLU A 111 9.94 -29.37 15.37
C GLU A 111 9.36 -29.37 13.96
N LYS A 112 8.10 -29.80 13.88
CA LYS A 112 7.34 -30.00 12.64
C LYS A 112 6.85 -28.66 12.12
N LEU A 113 7.33 -28.24 10.95
CA LEU A 113 6.86 -27.04 10.25
C LEU A 113 5.38 -27.19 9.91
N VAL A 114 4.54 -26.26 10.38
CA VAL A 114 3.13 -26.16 9.99
C VAL A 114 3.07 -25.36 8.69
N PRO A 115 2.53 -25.92 7.59
CA PRO A 115 2.37 -25.17 6.35
C PRO A 115 1.26 -24.13 6.50
N CYS A 116 1.51 -22.93 5.98
CA CYS A 116 0.53 -21.86 5.86
C CYS A 116 -0.56 -22.20 4.84
#